data_AF-A0A6J7J6N4-F1
#
_entry.id   AF-A0A6J7J6N4-F1
#
_cell.length_a   1.000
_cell.length_b   1.000
_cell.length_c   1.000
_cell.angle_alpha   90.00
_cell.angle_beta   90.00
_cell.angle_gamma   90.00
#
_symmetry.space_group_name_H-M   'P 1'
#
loop_
_entity.id
_entity.type
_entity.pdbx_description
1 polymer ?
#
loop_
_entity_poly.entity_id
_entity_poly.type
_entity_poly.pdbx_seq_one_letter_code
_entity_poly.pdbx_strand_id
1 'polypeptide(L)'
;MSNGKRWGIRAVASLLIFIITIIVTPVALIGHWGHRTVVDSTQYLATVGPLVDDPAVQDAVSKVITDAVVKQVDTSALVGGFLGNFIQDKTIADKLTDPIAAGINNLVYELVHTFVASKEFAKIWYTTNEVAQASLIALLEDRPNGPIQIKGDSIVLDISSMLTAVQSTLVNNGFDLASKVAIPPSDSEIVLAQSAAIGQLQLIYRLSAPVLQWFPLLIAILFGLSIALARNRSRTVLAVGIALIACAGATRVLMNTAETLFVNQLSGTIFEGAATSFWGTFFNYLLAGLFAVLVLGIVIAFGGWFAGVSRPATSMRTAVGRGLHSIGSGVPAGVRRSFRSYAPVLRWIIAIVMVLVLSLGAFMSMDRVIWLSLLTAGLLTLLEILIGPDRIDSVNEPAELAAAPS
;
A
#
# COMPACT_ATOMS: atom_id res chain seq x y z
N MET A 1 -49.16 -19.47 -14.27
CA MET A 1 -47.81 -19.72 -14.83
C MET A 1 -46.98 -18.46 -14.64
N SER A 2 -45.95 -18.53 -13.80
CA SER A 2 -45.12 -17.36 -13.48
C SER A 2 -44.33 -16.93 -14.70
N ASN A 3 -44.54 -15.69 -15.15
CA ASN A 3 -43.66 -15.05 -16.13
C ASN A 3 -42.30 -14.82 -15.45
N GLY A 4 -41.45 -15.84 -15.51
CA GLY A 4 -40.07 -15.74 -15.07
C GLY A 4 -39.42 -14.57 -15.78
N LYS A 5 -39.02 -13.54 -15.03
CA LYS A 5 -38.20 -12.42 -15.52
C LYS A 5 -36.96 -13.02 -16.17
N ARG A 6 -36.96 -13.21 -17.49
CA ARG A 6 -35.77 -13.61 -18.24
C ARG A 6 -34.80 -12.45 -18.13
N TRP A 7 -33.76 -12.61 -17.31
CA TRP A 7 -32.69 -11.64 -17.24
C TRP A 7 -32.11 -11.50 -18.65
N GLY A 8 -32.16 -10.30 -19.22
CA GLY A 8 -31.52 -10.05 -20.52
C GLY A 8 -30.03 -10.33 -20.42
N ILE A 9 -29.42 -10.87 -21.48
CA ILE A 9 -27.99 -11.25 -21.54
C ILE A 9 -27.07 -10.15 -20.99
N ARG A 10 -27.38 -8.88 -21.28
CA ARG A 10 -26.64 -7.71 -20.77
C ARG A 10 -26.65 -7.58 -19.24
N ALA A 11 -27.77 -7.93 -18.59
CA ALA A 11 -27.89 -7.87 -17.13
C ALA A 11 -27.09 -8.99 -16.45
N VAL A 12 -27.08 -10.20 -17.04
CA VAL A 12 -26.25 -11.31 -16.57
C VAL A 12 -24.76 -10.98 -16.74
N ALA A 13 -24.37 -10.46 -17.92
CA ALA A 13 -23.00 -10.03 -18.17
C ALA A 13 -22.53 -8.92 -17.21
N SER A 14 -23.38 -7.90 -16.96
CA SER A 14 -23.10 -6.84 -15.98
C SER A 14 -22.84 -7.40 -14.57
N LEU A 15 -23.65 -8.37 -14.14
CA LEU A 15 -23.51 -9.03 -12.82
C LEU A 15 -22.24 -9.89 -12.76
N LEU A 16 -21.94 -10.66 -13.79
CA LEU A 16 -20.72 -11.49 -13.85
C LEU A 16 -19.46 -10.61 -13.81
N ILE A 17 -19.42 -9.56 -14.63
CA ILE A 17 -18.29 -8.61 -14.63
C ILE A 17 -18.16 -7.97 -13.25
N PHE A 18 -19.26 -7.54 -12.63
CA PHE A 18 -19.25 -6.98 -11.27
C PHE A 18 -18.62 -7.93 -10.26
N ILE A 19 -19.09 -9.19 -10.20
CA ILE A 19 -18.60 -10.19 -9.24
C ILE A 19 -17.11 -10.47 -9.48
N ILE A 20 -16.70 -10.68 -10.73
CA ILE A 20 -15.29 -10.91 -11.08
C ILE A 20 -14.44 -9.70 -10.66
N THR A 21 -14.90 -8.48 -10.93
CA THR A 21 -14.16 -7.26 -10.58
C THR A 21 -13.98 -7.13 -9.07
N ILE A 22 -15.00 -7.45 -8.28
CA ILE A 22 -14.92 -7.45 -6.81
C ILE A 22 -13.87 -8.44 -6.32
N ILE A 23 -13.87 -9.66 -6.85
CA ILE A 23 -12.94 -10.71 -6.43
C ILE A 23 -11.49 -10.33 -6.79
N VAL A 24 -11.29 -9.74 -7.97
CA VAL A 24 -9.96 -9.35 -8.44
C VAL A 24 -9.46 -8.07 -7.76
N THR A 25 -10.34 -7.18 -7.26
CA THR A 25 -9.95 -5.88 -6.69
C THR A 25 -8.95 -5.98 -5.53
N PRO A 26 -9.15 -6.80 -4.47
CA PRO A 26 -8.17 -6.95 -3.39
C PRO A 26 -6.81 -7.46 -3.88
N VAL A 27 -6.82 -8.42 -4.82
CA VAL A 27 -5.61 -9.00 -5.40
C VAL A 27 -4.87 -7.94 -6.24
N ALA A 28 -5.61 -7.16 -7.02
CA ALA A 28 -5.08 -6.07 -7.82
C ALA A 28 -4.46 -4.96 -6.93
N LEU A 29 -5.08 -4.64 -5.80
CA LEU A 29 -4.56 -3.65 -4.85
C LEU A 29 -3.25 -4.11 -4.22
N ILE A 30 -3.21 -5.35 -3.70
CA ILE A 30 -2.00 -5.94 -3.09
C ILE A 30 -0.91 -6.09 -4.15
N GLY A 31 -1.26 -6.58 -5.33
CA GLY A 31 -0.34 -6.69 -6.47
C GLY A 31 0.26 -5.33 -6.80
N HIS A 32 -0.57 -4.33 -7.09
CA HIS A 32 -0.10 -2.99 -7.43
C HIS A 32 0.83 -2.39 -6.34
N TRP A 33 0.48 -2.55 -5.06
CA TRP A 33 1.36 -2.17 -3.95
C TRP A 33 2.68 -2.92 -3.98
N GLY A 34 2.67 -4.24 -4.20
CA GLY A 34 3.88 -5.06 -4.27
C GLY A 34 4.82 -4.62 -5.39
N HIS A 35 4.28 -4.34 -6.58
CA HIS A 35 5.09 -3.80 -7.67
C HIS A 35 5.65 -2.41 -7.35
N ARG A 36 4.82 -1.51 -6.81
CA ARG A 36 5.24 -0.14 -6.47
C ARG A 36 6.18 -0.06 -5.27
N THR A 37 6.12 -0.98 -4.33
CA THR A 37 6.85 -0.87 -3.04
C THR A 37 8.01 -1.85 -2.96
N VAL A 38 7.89 -3.05 -3.54
CA VAL A 38 8.90 -4.10 -3.45
C VAL A 38 9.74 -4.18 -4.72
N VAL A 39 9.15 -3.97 -5.89
CA VAL A 39 9.85 -4.12 -7.18
C VAL A 39 10.50 -2.81 -7.65
N ASP A 40 9.88 -1.66 -7.39
CA ASP A 40 10.46 -0.35 -7.69
C ASP A 40 11.56 -0.01 -6.68
N SER A 41 12.82 0.09 -7.13
CA SER A 41 13.96 0.36 -6.24
C SER A 41 13.93 1.72 -5.55
N THR A 42 13.43 2.75 -6.25
CA THR A 42 13.36 4.08 -5.66
C THR A 42 12.37 4.08 -4.50
N GLN A 43 11.21 3.48 -4.73
CA GLN A 43 10.13 3.47 -3.75
C GLN A 43 10.35 2.44 -2.63
N TYR A 44 11.01 1.32 -2.91
CA TYR A 44 11.49 0.39 -1.90
C TYR A 44 12.46 1.08 -0.93
N LEU A 45 13.52 1.71 -1.44
CA LEU A 45 14.49 2.41 -0.60
C LEU A 45 13.86 3.59 0.14
N ALA A 46 12.90 4.29 -0.45
CA ALA A 46 12.14 5.33 0.24
C ALA A 46 11.25 4.78 1.37
N THR A 47 10.89 3.49 1.32
CA THR A 47 10.07 2.82 2.33
C THR A 47 10.92 2.22 3.45
N VAL A 48 11.98 1.47 3.12
CA VAL A 48 12.82 0.80 4.13
C VAL A 48 13.97 1.66 4.63
N GLY A 49 14.40 2.65 3.85
CA GLY A 49 15.49 3.55 4.21
C GLY A 49 15.30 4.26 5.55
N PRO A 50 14.14 4.91 5.80
CA PRO A 50 13.88 5.61 7.05
C PRO A 50 13.87 4.74 8.31
N LEU A 51 13.77 3.41 8.18
CA LEU A 51 13.79 2.50 9.32
C LEU A 51 15.11 2.54 10.09
N VAL A 52 16.20 2.99 9.46
CA VAL A 52 17.49 3.14 10.15
C VAL A 52 17.45 4.20 11.25
N ASP A 53 16.52 5.16 11.15
CA ASP A 53 16.34 6.22 12.13
C ASP A 53 15.33 5.83 13.24
N ASP A 54 14.72 4.64 13.15
CA ASP A 54 13.75 4.18 14.14
C ASP A 54 14.44 3.67 15.41
N PRO A 55 14.12 4.20 16.61
CA PRO A 55 14.79 3.80 17.85
C PRO A 55 14.65 2.31 18.19
N ALA A 56 13.51 1.68 17.86
CA ALA A 56 13.31 0.26 18.14
C ALA A 56 14.13 -0.62 17.19
N VAL A 57 14.28 -0.20 15.93
CA VAL A 57 15.19 -0.85 14.98
C VAL A 57 16.65 -0.68 15.40
N GLN A 58 17.06 0.53 15.80
CA GLN A 58 18.42 0.81 16.25
C GLN A 58 18.77 -0.01 17.51
N ASP A 59 17.88 -0.08 18.50
CA ASP A 59 18.06 -0.88 19.71
C ASP A 59 18.19 -2.38 19.39
N ALA A 60 17.30 -2.92 18.54
CA ALA A 60 17.35 -4.32 18.14
C ALA A 60 18.65 -4.67 17.40
N VAL A 61 19.05 -3.86 16.42
CA VAL A 61 20.31 -4.05 15.67
C VAL A 61 21.51 -3.93 16.60
N SER A 62 21.51 -2.95 17.51
CA SER A 62 22.61 -2.74 18.46
C SER A 62 22.78 -3.92 19.41
N LYS A 63 21.67 -4.49 19.91
CA LYS A 63 21.69 -5.71 20.72
C LYS A 63 22.25 -6.90 19.95
N VAL A 64 21.81 -7.12 18.72
CA VAL A 64 22.33 -8.22 17.88
C VAL A 64 23.83 -8.10 17.65
N ILE A 65 24.31 -6.90 17.28
CA ILE A 65 25.75 -6.67 17.05
C ILE A 65 26.53 -6.81 18.35
N THR A 66 26.02 -6.28 19.47
CA THR A 66 26.66 -6.39 20.78
C THR A 66 26.77 -7.85 21.22
N ASP A 67 25.69 -8.62 21.13
CA ASP A 67 25.66 -10.03 21.49
C ASP A 67 26.64 -10.84 20.64
N ALA A 68 26.74 -10.54 19.34
CA ALA A 68 27.71 -11.17 18.44
C ALA A 68 29.16 -10.85 18.85
N VAL A 69 29.46 -9.59 19.18
CA VAL A 69 30.80 -9.17 19.63
C VAL A 69 31.16 -9.79 20.98
N VAL A 70 30.27 -9.73 21.97
CA VAL A 70 30.47 -10.29 23.31
C VAL A 70 30.68 -11.79 23.26
N LYS A 71 29.91 -12.50 22.42
CA LYS A 71 30.06 -13.95 22.23
C LYS A 71 31.43 -14.34 21.66
N GLN A 72 32.03 -13.48 20.83
CA GLN A 72 33.33 -13.77 20.21
C GLN A 72 34.51 -13.39 21.10
N VAL A 73 34.36 -12.35 21.94
CA VAL A 73 35.41 -11.85 22.83
C VAL A 73 35.43 -12.60 24.18
N ASP A 74 34.29 -13.17 24.61
CA ASP A 74 34.08 -13.76 25.94
C ASP A 74 34.60 -12.87 27.06
N THR A 75 33.90 -11.74 27.25
CA THR A 75 34.29 -10.69 28.19
C THR A 75 34.48 -11.23 29.61
N SER A 76 33.67 -12.22 30.02
CA SER A 76 33.78 -12.85 31.34
C SER A 76 35.07 -13.66 31.48
N ALA A 77 35.44 -14.45 30.46
CA ALA A 77 36.71 -15.18 30.47
C ALA A 77 37.92 -14.23 30.49
N LEU A 78 37.89 -13.15 29.72
CA LEU A 78 38.98 -12.16 29.69
C LEU A 78 39.14 -11.44 31.03
N VAL A 79 38.05 -10.96 31.62
CA VAL A 79 38.09 -10.27 32.92
C VAL A 79 38.51 -11.23 34.02
N GLY A 80 37.96 -12.44 34.05
CA GLY A 80 38.32 -13.45 35.05
C GLY A 80 39.79 -13.85 34.96
N GLY A 81 40.31 -14.05 33.74
CA GLY A 81 41.72 -14.32 33.48
C GLY A 81 42.64 -13.17 33.92
N PHE A 82 42.22 -11.92 33.70
CA PHE A 82 42.97 -10.74 34.15
C PHE A 82 42.98 -10.63 35.68
N LEU A 83 41.81 -10.68 36.34
CA LEU A 83 41.69 -10.55 37.79
C LEU A 83 42.42 -11.66 38.53
N GLY A 84 42.42 -12.90 38.00
CA GLY A 84 43.14 -14.03 38.58
C GLY A 84 44.66 -13.83 38.66
N ASN A 85 45.24 -12.90 37.90
CA ASN A 85 46.66 -12.56 37.99
C ASN A 85 46.99 -11.59 39.14
N PHE A 86 45.99 -10.87 39.68
CA PHE A 86 46.19 -9.84 40.71
C PHE A 86 45.49 -10.18 42.03
N ILE A 87 44.37 -10.91 42.00
CA ILE A 87 43.57 -11.29 43.16
C ILE A 87 43.72 -12.80 43.40
N GLN A 88 44.40 -13.17 44.47
CA GLN A 88 44.60 -14.58 44.83
C GLN A 88 43.33 -15.27 45.37
N ASP A 89 42.41 -14.50 45.98
CA ASP A 89 41.12 -15.02 46.43
C ASP A 89 40.15 -15.14 45.25
N LYS A 90 39.97 -16.38 44.80
CA LYS A 90 39.08 -16.72 43.69
C LYS A 90 37.63 -16.28 43.93
N THR A 91 37.17 -16.29 45.19
CA THR A 91 35.81 -15.89 45.54
C THR A 91 35.57 -14.40 45.31
N ILE A 92 36.59 -13.58 45.57
CA ILE A 92 36.54 -12.13 45.34
C ILE A 92 36.69 -11.84 43.84
N ALA A 93 37.60 -12.53 43.16
CA ALA A 93 37.78 -12.41 41.71
C ALA A 93 36.49 -12.75 40.93
N ASP A 94 35.84 -13.86 41.26
CA ASP A 94 34.59 -14.30 40.61
C ASP A 94 33.46 -13.28 40.85
N LYS A 95 33.32 -12.75 42.09
CA LYS A 95 32.31 -11.74 42.42
C LYS A 95 32.50 -10.40 41.70
N LEU A 96 33.73 -10.07 41.29
CA LEU A 96 34.04 -8.83 40.56
C LEU A 96 34.00 -9.04 39.04
N THR A 97 34.11 -10.28 38.57
CA THR A 97 34.14 -10.61 37.14
C THR A 97 32.84 -10.21 36.46
N ASP A 98 31.69 -10.65 36.98
CA ASP A 98 30.40 -10.38 36.34
C ASP A 98 30.04 -8.88 36.29
N PRO A 99 30.20 -8.07 37.37
CA PRO A 99 29.94 -6.64 37.30
C PRO A 99 30.86 -5.88 36.34
N ILE A 100 32.15 -6.25 36.27
CA ILE A 100 33.11 -5.61 35.36
C ILE A 100 32.81 -6.02 33.92
N ALA A 101 32.54 -7.31 33.66
CA ALA A 101 32.14 -7.79 32.35
C ALA A 101 30.84 -7.13 31.88
N ALA A 102 29.85 -6.96 32.76
CA ALA A 102 28.62 -6.23 32.46
C ALA A 102 28.90 -4.75 32.12
N GLY A 103 29.79 -4.08 32.85
CA GLY A 103 30.20 -2.71 32.56
C GLY A 103 30.87 -2.56 31.18
N ILE A 104 31.75 -3.50 30.83
CA ILE A 104 32.37 -3.55 29.49
C ILE A 104 31.32 -3.83 28.42
N ASN A 105 30.44 -4.80 28.63
CA ASN A 105 29.36 -5.13 27.67
C ASN A 105 28.43 -3.93 27.44
N ASN A 106 28.12 -3.16 28.50
CA ASN A 106 27.33 -1.93 28.36
C ASN A 106 28.08 -0.84 27.59
N LEU A 107 29.39 -0.68 27.80
CA LEU A 107 30.20 0.24 27.02
C LEU A 107 30.22 -0.16 25.53
N VAL A 108 30.37 -1.46 25.24
CA VAL A 108 30.27 -1.99 23.87
C VAL A 108 28.90 -1.66 23.28
N TYR A 109 27.83 -1.92 24.03
CA TYR A 109 26.47 -1.57 23.62
C TYR A 109 26.31 -0.08 23.27
N GLU A 110 26.76 0.84 24.14
CA GLU A 110 26.65 2.29 23.91
C GLU A 110 27.45 2.75 22.68
N LEU A 111 28.65 2.18 22.48
CA LEU A 111 29.47 2.47 21.31
C LEU A 111 28.81 1.96 20.02
N VAL A 112 28.30 0.72 20.04
CA VAL A 112 27.56 0.13 18.92
C VAL A 112 26.30 0.94 18.64
N HIS A 113 25.53 1.30 19.66
CA HIS A 113 24.30 2.07 19.53
C HIS A 113 24.57 3.46 18.94
N THR A 114 25.61 4.14 19.41
CA THR A 114 26.05 5.43 18.85
C THR A 114 26.46 5.29 17.37
N PHE A 115 27.13 4.19 17.01
CA PHE A 115 27.48 3.89 15.63
C PHE A 115 26.24 3.57 14.78
N VAL A 116 25.31 2.76 15.28
CA VAL A 116 24.06 2.40 14.57
C VAL A 116 23.20 3.64 14.32
N ALA A 117 23.19 4.61 15.23
CA ALA A 117 22.52 5.89 15.06
C ALA A 117 23.27 6.90 14.15
N SER A 118 24.44 6.53 13.61
CA SER A 118 25.29 7.43 12.82
C SER A 118 24.86 7.53 11.35
N LYS A 119 25.33 8.59 10.67
CA LYS A 119 25.12 8.78 9.24
C LYS A 119 25.87 7.75 8.40
N GLU A 120 26.98 7.24 8.93
CA GLU A 120 27.81 6.20 8.33
C GLU A 120 27.04 4.88 8.29
N PHE A 121 26.39 4.51 9.40
CA PHE A 121 25.52 3.33 9.44
C PHE A 121 24.30 3.49 8.52
N ALA A 122 23.71 4.69 8.45
CA ALA A 122 22.64 4.96 7.48
C ALA A 122 23.07 4.65 6.03
N LYS A 123 24.28 5.02 5.61
CA LYS A 123 24.78 4.66 4.27
C LYS A 123 24.89 3.15 4.07
N ILE A 124 25.44 2.44 5.07
CA ILE A 124 25.53 0.98 5.05
C ILE A 124 24.14 0.36 4.93
N TRP A 125 23.16 0.87 5.68
CA TRP A 125 21.76 0.43 5.62
C TRP A 125 21.17 0.60 4.22
N TYR A 126 21.30 1.78 3.61
CA TYR A 126 20.78 2.04 2.27
C TYR A 126 21.41 1.11 1.22
N THR A 127 22.74 1.01 1.19
CA THR A 127 23.44 0.13 0.24
C THR A 127 23.10 -1.35 0.45
N THR A 128 23.00 -1.79 1.70
CA THR A 128 22.63 -3.17 2.02
C THR A 128 21.22 -3.49 1.53
N ASN A 129 20.25 -2.60 1.75
CA ASN A 129 18.89 -2.77 1.27
C ASN A 129 18.81 -2.73 -0.27
N GLU A 130 19.58 -1.87 -0.93
CA GLU A 130 19.65 -1.80 -2.39
C GLU A 130 20.15 -3.12 -2.99
N VAL A 131 21.24 -3.67 -2.44
CA VAL A 131 21.79 -4.95 -2.90
C VAL A 131 20.85 -6.11 -2.59
N ALA A 132 20.22 -6.11 -1.41
CA ALA A 132 19.25 -7.14 -1.02
C ALA A 132 18.04 -7.14 -1.96
N GLN A 133 17.50 -5.97 -2.28
CA GLN A 133 16.38 -5.83 -3.22
C GLN A 133 16.78 -6.26 -4.64
N ALA A 134 17.94 -5.83 -5.13
CA ALA A 134 18.43 -6.21 -6.45
C ALA A 134 18.58 -7.74 -6.56
N SER A 135 19.05 -8.39 -5.48
CA SER A 135 19.16 -9.85 -5.40
C SER A 135 17.79 -10.55 -5.45
N LEU A 136 16.79 -9.99 -4.76
CA LEU A 136 15.41 -10.48 -4.82
C LEU A 136 14.81 -10.35 -6.22
N ILE A 137 15.03 -9.22 -6.91
CA ILE A 137 14.52 -9.01 -8.27
C ILE A 137 15.22 -9.97 -9.25
N ALA A 138 16.54 -10.15 -9.13
CA ALA A 138 17.28 -11.11 -9.95
C ALA A 138 16.77 -12.55 -9.77
N LEU A 139 16.38 -12.91 -8.53
CA LEU A 139 15.72 -14.18 -8.21
C LEU A 139 14.37 -14.34 -8.94
N LEU A 140 13.54 -13.29 -8.94
CA LEU A 140 12.22 -13.31 -9.56
C LEU A 140 12.25 -13.29 -11.09
N GLU A 141 13.27 -12.67 -11.69
CA GLU A 141 13.43 -12.58 -13.15
C GLU A 141 14.00 -13.85 -13.79
N ASP A 142 14.55 -14.77 -12.98
CA ASP A 142 15.21 -15.99 -13.44
C ASP A 142 16.39 -15.67 -14.39
N ARG A 143 17.28 -14.78 -13.92
CA ARG A 143 18.49 -14.40 -14.68
C ARG A 143 19.53 -15.52 -14.62
N PRO A 144 20.04 -16.02 -15.76
CA PRO A 144 20.93 -17.20 -15.83
C PRO A 144 22.32 -17.05 -15.17
N ASN A 145 22.71 -15.83 -14.76
CA ASN A 145 23.93 -15.54 -13.99
C ASN A 145 23.63 -14.90 -12.62
N GLY A 146 22.42 -15.13 -12.09
CA GLY A 146 21.98 -14.61 -10.79
C GLY A 146 22.50 -15.45 -9.61
N PRO A 147 22.29 -14.99 -8.36
CA PRO A 147 22.72 -15.66 -7.12
C PRO A 147 22.00 -17.00 -6.84
N ILE A 148 21.36 -17.60 -7.83
CA ILE A 148 20.47 -18.74 -7.66
C ILE A 148 21.26 -20.00 -8.02
N GLN A 149 21.48 -20.87 -7.02
CA GLN A 149 22.02 -22.20 -7.27
C GLN A 149 20.94 -23.24 -6.98
N ILE A 150 20.65 -24.08 -7.97
CA ILE A 150 19.78 -25.25 -7.76
C ILE A 150 20.67 -26.36 -7.20
N LYS A 151 20.47 -26.73 -5.92
CA LYS A 151 21.15 -27.84 -5.28
C LYS A 151 20.12 -28.93 -4.92
N GLY A 152 19.99 -29.92 -5.79
CA GLY A 152 18.99 -30.99 -5.63
C GLY A 152 17.56 -30.45 -5.79
N ASP A 153 16.69 -30.72 -4.81
CA ASP A 153 15.29 -30.25 -4.78
C ASP A 153 15.11 -28.87 -4.12
N SER A 154 16.18 -28.29 -3.60
CA SER A 154 16.18 -26.99 -2.93
C SER A 154 16.83 -25.93 -3.80
N ILE A 155 16.19 -24.77 -3.86
CA ILE A 155 16.81 -23.57 -4.44
C ILE A 155 17.52 -22.84 -3.31
N VAL A 156 18.82 -22.71 -3.46
CA VAL A 156 19.71 -22.05 -2.52
C VAL A 156 20.05 -20.68 -3.09
N LEU A 157 19.81 -19.65 -2.29
CA LEU A 157 20.26 -18.30 -2.60
C LEU A 157 21.67 -18.13 -2.10
N ASP A 158 22.60 -18.00 -3.05
CA ASP A 158 23.98 -17.62 -2.80
C ASP A 158 24.05 -16.11 -2.58
N ILE A 159 24.02 -15.71 -1.31
CA ILE A 159 24.17 -14.33 -0.89
C ILE A 159 25.63 -13.91 -0.76
N SER A 160 26.62 -14.71 -1.21
CA SER A 160 28.05 -14.37 -1.10
C SER A 160 28.35 -13.00 -1.72
N SER A 161 27.76 -12.70 -2.86
CA SER A 161 27.92 -11.41 -3.55
C SER A 161 27.35 -10.24 -2.73
N MET A 162 26.21 -10.45 -2.08
CA MET A 162 25.61 -9.49 -1.15
C MET A 162 26.49 -9.29 0.08
N LEU A 163 26.92 -10.38 0.73
CA LEU A 163 27.78 -10.34 1.91
C LEU A 163 29.13 -9.66 1.61
N THR A 164 29.70 -9.91 0.44
CA THR A 164 30.94 -9.25 -0.02
C THR A 164 30.72 -7.75 -0.25
N ALA A 165 29.60 -7.36 -0.86
CA ALA A 165 29.26 -5.95 -1.07
C ALA A 165 29.04 -5.21 0.27
N VAL A 166 28.37 -5.86 1.22
CA VAL A 166 28.18 -5.34 2.58
C VAL A 166 29.51 -5.23 3.32
N GLN A 167 30.37 -6.25 3.26
CA GLN A 167 31.70 -6.25 3.86
C GLN A 167 32.58 -5.13 3.28
N SER A 168 32.59 -4.96 1.96
CA SER A 168 33.30 -3.86 1.28
C SER A 168 32.79 -2.50 1.74
N THR A 169 31.47 -2.35 1.87
CA THR A 169 30.85 -1.11 2.36
C THR A 169 31.25 -0.81 3.81
N LEU A 170 31.29 -1.83 4.67
CA LEU A 170 31.74 -1.70 6.06
C LEU A 170 33.21 -1.26 6.15
N VAL A 171 34.10 -1.89 5.37
CA VAL A 171 35.52 -1.52 5.32
C VAL A 171 35.71 -0.09 4.79
N ASN A 172 35.02 0.27 3.70
CA ASN A 172 35.10 1.62 3.11
C ASN A 172 34.58 2.73 4.02
N ASN A 173 33.72 2.39 5.01
CA ASN A 173 33.22 3.33 6.02
C ASN A 173 33.99 3.22 7.36
N GLY A 174 35.18 2.59 7.38
CA GLY A 174 36.11 2.60 8.52
C GLY A 174 36.01 1.41 9.47
N PHE A 175 35.27 0.35 9.11
CA PHE A 175 35.10 -0.85 9.92
C PHE A 175 36.07 -1.97 9.49
N ASP A 176 37.37 -1.81 9.77
CA ASP A 176 38.43 -2.75 9.37
C ASP A 176 38.26 -4.17 9.95
N LEU A 177 37.53 -4.32 11.06
CA LEU A 177 37.23 -5.64 11.62
C LEU A 177 36.39 -6.49 10.65
N ALA A 178 35.59 -5.86 9.79
CA ALA A 178 34.78 -6.58 8.81
C ALA A 178 35.66 -7.38 7.83
N SER A 179 36.86 -6.89 7.49
CA SER A 179 37.79 -7.61 6.59
C SER A 179 38.39 -8.88 7.23
N LYS A 180 38.29 -9.02 8.55
CA LYS A 180 38.80 -10.19 9.29
C LYS A 180 37.74 -11.26 9.51
N VAL A 181 36.47 -10.97 9.22
CA VAL A 181 35.39 -11.94 9.26
C VAL A 181 35.44 -12.76 7.98
N ALA A 182 35.97 -13.97 8.07
CA ALA A 182 35.88 -14.93 6.98
C ALA A 182 34.42 -15.38 6.86
N ILE A 183 33.80 -15.11 5.71
CA ILE A 183 32.44 -15.53 5.42
C ILE A 183 32.48 -17.03 5.09
N PRO A 184 31.94 -17.93 5.94
CA PRO A 184 31.93 -19.35 5.64
C PRO A 184 31.00 -19.62 4.44
N PRO A 185 31.35 -20.54 3.52
CA PRO A 185 30.48 -20.92 2.42
C PRO A 185 29.11 -21.44 2.89
N SER A 186 29.05 -22.05 4.08
CA SER A 186 27.81 -22.54 4.70
C SER A 186 26.83 -21.41 5.09
N ASP A 187 27.34 -20.22 5.40
CA ASP A 187 26.54 -19.09 5.90
C ASP A 187 26.15 -18.13 4.76
N SER A 188 26.70 -18.37 3.57
CA SER A 188 26.41 -17.62 2.35
C SER A 188 25.25 -18.21 1.55
N GLU A 189 24.68 -19.32 2.03
CA GLU A 189 23.67 -20.09 1.34
C GLU A 189 22.38 -20.12 2.16
N ILE A 190 21.40 -19.31 1.75
CA ILE A 190 20.08 -19.31 2.39
C ILE A 190 19.18 -20.29 1.63
N VAL A 191 18.71 -21.33 2.33
CA VAL A 191 17.68 -22.23 1.82
C VAL A 191 16.34 -21.48 1.85
N LEU A 192 15.90 -21.00 0.69
CA LEU A 192 14.71 -20.16 0.59
C LEU A 192 13.41 -20.96 0.66
N ALA A 193 13.30 -22.05 -0.12
CA ALA A 193 12.13 -22.92 -0.20
C ALA A 193 12.40 -24.18 -1.05
N GLN A 194 11.42 -25.10 -1.07
CA GLN A 194 11.34 -26.14 -2.11
C GLN A 194 11.21 -25.49 -3.49
N SER A 195 11.86 -26.07 -4.50
CA SER A 195 11.96 -25.52 -5.87
C SER A 195 10.63 -25.09 -6.49
N ALA A 196 9.54 -25.81 -6.17
CA ALA A 196 8.20 -25.55 -6.70
C ALA A 196 7.63 -24.17 -6.28
N ALA A 197 7.92 -23.70 -5.06
CA ALA A 197 7.36 -22.44 -4.56
C ALA A 197 8.00 -21.21 -5.24
N ILE A 198 9.30 -21.27 -5.53
CA ILE A 198 10.00 -20.18 -6.23
C ILE A 198 9.57 -20.15 -7.70
N GLY A 199 9.41 -21.31 -8.34
CA GLY A 199 8.85 -21.37 -9.69
C GLY A 199 7.46 -20.72 -9.78
N GLN A 200 6.61 -20.89 -8.75
CA GLN A 200 5.32 -20.19 -8.67
C GLN A 200 5.48 -18.67 -8.53
N LEU A 201 6.40 -18.20 -7.67
CA LEU A 201 6.65 -16.77 -7.50
C LEU A 201 7.21 -16.13 -8.77
N GLN A 202 8.14 -16.79 -9.47
CA GLN A 202 8.66 -16.36 -10.76
C GLN A 202 7.57 -16.32 -11.83
N LEU A 203 6.71 -17.34 -11.90
CA LEU A 203 5.58 -17.38 -12.82
C LEU A 203 4.60 -16.22 -12.54
N ILE A 204 4.23 -16.02 -11.27
CA ILE A 204 3.38 -14.91 -10.85
C ILE A 204 4.04 -13.59 -11.23
N TYR A 205 5.32 -13.40 -10.93
CA TYR A 205 6.05 -12.18 -11.28
C TYR A 205 6.04 -11.92 -12.79
N ARG A 206 6.42 -12.91 -13.62
CA ARG A 206 6.46 -12.76 -15.08
C ARG A 206 5.09 -12.47 -15.70
N LEU A 207 4.02 -13.11 -15.22
CA LEU A 207 2.67 -12.89 -15.74
C LEU A 207 2.08 -11.55 -15.28
N SER A 208 2.43 -11.14 -14.06
CA SER A 208 1.74 -10.04 -13.39
C SER A 208 2.48 -8.71 -13.53
N ALA A 209 3.82 -8.69 -13.47
CA ALA A 209 4.63 -7.46 -13.47
C ALA A 209 4.30 -6.49 -14.62
N PRO A 210 4.10 -6.92 -15.88
CA PRO A 210 3.76 -6.00 -16.97
C PRO A 210 2.40 -5.31 -16.80
N VAL A 211 1.46 -5.99 -16.13
CA VAL A 211 0.05 -5.60 -15.99
C VAL A 211 -0.20 -4.88 -14.66
N LEU A 212 0.64 -5.11 -13.64
CA LEU A 212 0.46 -4.59 -12.28
C LEU A 212 0.38 -3.07 -12.20
N GLN A 213 1.17 -2.37 -13.02
CA GLN A 213 1.13 -0.90 -13.10
C GLN A 213 -0.24 -0.39 -13.62
N TRP A 214 -0.95 -1.19 -14.43
CA TRP A 214 -2.23 -0.84 -15.05
C TRP A 214 -3.44 -1.35 -14.29
N PHE A 215 -3.26 -2.13 -13.21
CA PHE A 215 -4.36 -2.71 -12.46
C PHE A 215 -5.43 -1.71 -12.01
N PRO A 216 -5.08 -0.52 -11.46
CA PRO A 216 -6.08 0.48 -11.09
C PRO A 216 -6.98 0.87 -12.29
N LEU A 217 -6.38 1.02 -13.48
CA LEU A 217 -7.10 1.35 -14.70
C LEU A 217 -7.98 0.18 -15.17
N LEU A 218 -7.47 -1.06 -15.12
CA LEU A 218 -8.24 -2.24 -15.51
C LEU A 218 -9.46 -2.46 -14.60
N ILE A 219 -9.29 -2.31 -13.28
CA ILE A 219 -10.40 -2.38 -12.32
C ILE A 219 -11.43 -1.27 -12.59
N ALA A 220 -10.98 -0.04 -12.85
CA ALA A 220 -11.87 1.07 -13.21
C ALA A 220 -12.65 0.80 -14.50
N ILE A 221 -11.99 0.26 -15.54
CA ILE A 221 -12.64 -0.13 -16.80
C ILE A 221 -13.67 -1.23 -16.58
N LEU A 222 -13.34 -2.27 -15.81
CA LEU A 222 -14.25 -3.38 -15.54
C LEU A 222 -15.49 -2.94 -14.76
N PHE A 223 -15.32 -2.10 -13.73
CA PHE A 223 -16.46 -1.49 -13.03
C PHE A 223 -17.28 -0.58 -13.95
N GLY A 224 -16.61 0.23 -14.78
CA GLY A 224 -17.26 1.08 -15.79
C GLY A 224 -18.08 0.25 -16.79
N LEU A 225 -17.55 -0.87 -17.25
CA LEU A 225 -18.22 -1.81 -18.15
C LEU A 225 -19.43 -2.47 -17.49
N SER A 226 -19.29 -2.89 -16.23
CA SER A 226 -20.42 -3.41 -15.44
C SER A 226 -21.55 -2.39 -15.35
N ILE A 227 -21.23 -1.12 -15.05
CA ILE A 227 -22.20 -0.02 -14.99
C ILE A 227 -22.83 0.23 -16.36
N ALA A 228 -22.04 0.21 -17.45
CA ALA A 228 -22.53 0.48 -18.80
C ALA A 228 -23.56 -0.56 -19.29
N LEU A 229 -23.32 -1.85 -18.99
CA LEU A 229 -24.20 -2.97 -19.36
C LEU A 229 -25.43 -3.09 -18.43
N ALA A 230 -25.39 -2.48 -17.26
CA ALA A 230 -26.45 -2.60 -16.27
C ALA A 230 -27.77 -1.98 -16.76
N ARG A 231 -28.88 -2.67 -16.45
CA ARG A 231 -30.22 -2.15 -16.74
C ARG A 231 -30.60 -0.94 -15.89
N ASN A 232 -30.09 -0.86 -14.65
CA ASN A 232 -30.31 0.25 -13.71
C ASN A 232 -28.96 0.83 -13.26
N ARG A 233 -28.41 1.76 -14.04
CA ARG A 233 -27.06 2.32 -13.83
C ARG A 233 -26.86 2.90 -12.42
N SER A 234 -27.84 3.63 -11.88
CA SER A 234 -27.74 4.24 -10.54
C SER A 234 -27.57 3.21 -9.41
N ARG A 235 -28.30 2.09 -9.47
CA ARG A 235 -28.16 1.00 -8.50
C ARG A 235 -26.82 0.28 -8.62
N THR A 236 -26.33 0.08 -9.85
CA THR A 236 -25.02 -0.54 -10.07
C THR A 236 -23.89 0.37 -9.61
N VAL A 237 -23.96 1.68 -9.86
CA VAL A 237 -22.98 2.65 -9.33
C VAL A 237 -22.95 2.60 -7.80
N LEU A 238 -24.12 2.60 -7.14
CA LEU A 238 -24.20 2.42 -5.69
C LEU A 238 -23.54 1.10 -5.23
N ALA A 239 -23.85 0.00 -5.91
CA ALA A 239 -23.28 -1.31 -5.60
C ALA A 239 -21.75 -1.35 -5.78
N VAL A 240 -21.21 -0.69 -6.81
CA VAL A 240 -19.76 -0.54 -7.02
C VAL A 240 -19.11 0.22 -5.87
N GLY A 241 -19.69 1.36 -5.47
CA GLY A 241 -19.16 2.12 -4.34
C GLY A 241 -19.16 1.33 -3.04
N ILE A 242 -20.26 0.64 -2.73
CA ILE A 242 -20.35 -0.26 -1.55
C ILE A 242 -19.32 -1.39 -1.65
N ALA A 243 -19.15 -1.99 -2.83
CA ALA A 243 -18.19 -3.06 -3.02
C ALA A 243 -16.75 -2.60 -2.81
N LEU A 244 -16.37 -1.41 -3.30
CA LEU A 244 -15.06 -0.81 -3.04
C LEU A 244 -14.82 -0.55 -1.54
N ILE A 245 -15.83 -0.02 -0.83
CA ILE A 245 -15.76 0.16 0.63
C ILE A 245 -15.58 -1.19 1.32
N ALA A 246 -16.33 -2.21 0.92
CA ALA A 246 -16.25 -3.55 1.50
C ALA A 246 -14.89 -4.20 1.22
N CYS A 247 -14.36 -4.10 0.01
CA CYS A 247 -13.01 -4.56 -0.34
C CYS A 247 -11.96 -3.83 0.49
N ALA A 248 -12.06 -2.50 0.61
CA ALA A 248 -11.11 -1.71 1.39
C ALA A 248 -11.15 -2.08 2.89
N GLY A 249 -12.34 -2.22 3.46
CA GLY A 249 -12.53 -2.67 4.83
C GLY A 249 -12.01 -4.09 5.07
N ALA A 250 -12.34 -5.02 4.17
CA ALA A 250 -11.88 -6.41 4.26
C ALA A 250 -10.36 -6.52 4.21
N THR A 251 -9.70 -5.80 3.29
CA THR A 251 -8.23 -5.76 3.23
C THR A 251 -7.64 -5.11 4.48
N ARG A 252 -8.27 -4.05 5.04
CA ARG A 252 -7.79 -3.42 6.29
C ARG A 252 -7.81 -4.41 7.46
N VAL A 253 -8.91 -5.16 7.58
CA VAL A 253 -9.07 -6.19 8.61
C VAL A 253 -8.02 -7.29 8.42
N LEU A 254 -7.84 -7.77 7.19
CA LEU A 254 -6.83 -8.79 6.87
C LEU A 254 -5.42 -8.32 7.25
N MET A 255 -5.06 -7.07 6.92
CA MET A 255 -3.77 -6.49 7.30
C MET A 255 -3.61 -6.38 8.81
N ASN A 256 -4.66 -5.96 9.53
CA ASN A 256 -4.62 -5.89 10.99
C ASN A 256 -4.41 -7.27 11.62
N THR A 257 -5.09 -8.29 11.09
CA THR A 257 -4.88 -9.67 11.52
C THR A 257 -3.46 -10.14 11.21
N ALA A 258 -2.96 -9.88 9.99
CA ALA A 258 -1.60 -10.25 9.62
C ALA A 258 -0.53 -9.56 10.48
N GLU A 259 -0.73 -8.28 10.81
CA GLU A 259 0.13 -7.51 11.73
C GLU A 259 0.17 -8.17 13.10
N THR A 260 -0.99 -8.45 13.69
CA THR A 260 -1.04 -9.10 15.01
C THR A 260 -0.37 -10.46 15.00
N LEU A 261 -0.58 -11.27 13.95
CA LEU A 261 0.06 -12.58 13.83
C LEU A 261 1.58 -12.45 13.67
N PHE A 262 2.05 -11.46 12.90
CA PHE A 262 3.47 -11.19 12.69
C PHE A 262 4.16 -10.71 13.98
N VAL A 263 3.60 -9.69 14.65
CA VAL A 263 4.16 -9.15 15.90
C VAL A 263 4.09 -10.17 17.03
N ASN A 264 3.01 -10.95 17.13
CA ASN A 264 2.89 -11.98 18.17
C ASN A 264 3.96 -13.08 18.05
N GLN A 265 4.47 -13.38 16.86
CA GLN A 265 5.58 -14.33 16.69
C GLN A 265 6.90 -13.82 17.27
N LEU A 266 7.03 -12.50 17.40
CA LEU A 266 8.21 -11.81 17.92
C LEU A 266 8.00 -11.28 19.34
N SER A 267 6.84 -11.55 19.93
CA SER A 267 6.53 -11.15 21.30
C SER A 267 7.54 -11.73 22.28
N GLY A 268 8.09 -10.87 23.14
CA GLY A 268 9.11 -11.23 24.12
C GLY A 268 10.52 -11.37 23.56
N THR A 269 10.73 -11.10 22.27
CA THR A 269 12.06 -11.02 21.66
C THR A 269 12.55 -9.57 21.58
N ILE A 270 13.86 -9.39 21.34
CA ILE A 270 14.45 -8.07 21.09
C ILE A 270 13.88 -7.36 19.85
N PHE A 271 13.18 -8.07 18.97
CA PHE A 271 12.63 -7.54 17.72
C PHE A 271 11.18 -7.07 17.81
N GLU A 272 10.49 -7.23 18.96
CA GLU A 272 9.06 -6.92 19.07
C GLU A 272 8.73 -5.45 18.68
N GLY A 273 9.49 -4.50 19.22
CA GLY A 273 9.33 -3.08 18.90
C GLY A 273 9.69 -2.77 17.44
N ALA A 274 10.82 -3.31 16.97
CA ALA A 274 11.29 -3.13 15.60
C ALA A 274 10.29 -3.70 14.57
N ALA A 275 9.67 -4.84 14.87
CA ALA A 275 8.69 -5.49 14.01
C ALA A 275 7.43 -4.65 13.84
N THR A 276 6.95 -4.03 14.91
CA THR A 276 5.77 -3.15 14.87
C THR A 276 6.05 -1.91 14.02
N SER A 277 7.21 -1.27 14.21
CA SER A 277 7.60 -0.11 13.41
C SER A 277 7.84 -0.46 11.94
N PHE A 278 8.53 -1.59 11.70
CA PHE A 278 8.75 -2.14 10.37
C PHE A 278 7.42 -2.34 9.64
N TRP A 279 6.46 -3.00 10.26
CA TRP A 279 5.16 -3.28 9.65
C TRP A 279 4.42 -1.99 9.28
N GLY A 280 4.31 -1.05 10.23
CA GLY A 280 3.63 0.22 10.00
C GLY A 280 4.27 1.03 8.87
N THR A 281 5.60 1.11 8.85
CA THR A 281 6.36 1.84 7.83
C THR A 281 6.26 1.18 6.47
N PHE A 282 6.47 -0.14 6.40
CA PHE A 282 6.50 -0.91 5.16
C PHE A 282 5.14 -0.91 4.45
N PHE A 283 4.05 -1.01 5.21
CA PHE A 283 2.69 -1.03 4.66
C PHE A 283 2.02 0.34 4.60
N ASN A 284 2.70 1.43 4.97
CA ASN A 284 2.12 2.77 4.98
C ASN A 284 1.53 3.16 3.61
N TYR A 285 2.26 2.87 2.52
CA TYR A 285 1.77 3.13 1.16
C TYR A 285 0.52 2.30 0.81
N LEU A 286 0.44 1.05 1.29
CA LEU A 286 -0.77 0.22 1.11
C LEU A 286 -1.95 0.81 1.86
N LEU A 287 -1.75 1.25 3.10
CA LEU A 287 -2.80 1.86 3.93
C LEU A 287 -3.31 3.18 3.32
N ALA A 288 -2.42 4.01 2.78
CA ALA A 288 -2.78 5.22 2.06
C ALA A 288 -3.64 4.91 0.82
N GLY A 289 -3.22 3.94 0.00
CA GLY A 289 -4.00 3.47 -1.16
C GLY A 289 -5.37 2.91 -0.77
N LEU A 290 -5.42 2.15 0.34
CA LEU A 290 -6.65 1.59 0.88
C LEU A 290 -7.64 2.67 1.31
N PHE A 291 -7.14 3.70 1.99
CA PHE A 291 -7.94 4.87 2.37
C PHE A 291 -8.46 5.61 1.13
N ALA A 292 -7.63 5.81 0.11
CA ALA A 292 -8.06 6.42 -1.16
C ALA A 292 -9.19 5.62 -1.82
N VAL A 293 -9.09 4.28 -1.86
CA VAL A 293 -10.15 3.41 -2.38
C VAL A 293 -11.42 3.50 -1.54
N LEU A 294 -11.30 3.58 -0.21
CA LEU A 294 -12.44 3.75 0.69
C LEU A 294 -13.18 5.07 0.41
N VAL A 295 -12.46 6.19 0.31
CA VAL A 295 -13.05 7.50 -0.01
C VAL A 295 -13.68 7.49 -1.39
N LEU A 296 -13.00 6.93 -2.39
CA LEU A 296 -13.55 6.78 -3.74
C LEU A 296 -14.84 5.95 -3.72
N GLY A 297 -14.85 4.84 -2.98
CA GLY A 297 -16.03 4.00 -2.79
C GLY A 297 -17.19 4.77 -2.15
N ILE A 298 -16.93 5.59 -1.13
CA ILE A 298 -17.95 6.47 -0.50
C ILE A 298 -18.51 7.47 -1.52
N VAL A 299 -17.65 8.14 -2.29
CA VAL A 299 -18.10 9.11 -3.29
C VAL A 299 -18.93 8.46 -4.38
N ILE A 300 -18.50 7.30 -4.89
CA ILE A 300 -19.23 6.54 -5.91
C ILE A 300 -20.57 6.03 -5.34
N ALA A 301 -20.58 5.49 -4.12
CA ALA A 301 -21.79 5.03 -3.45
C ALA A 301 -22.78 6.18 -3.28
N PHE A 302 -22.30 7.31 -2.78
CA PHE A 302 -23.11 8.51 -2.61
C PHE A 302 -23.64 9.02 -3.95
N GLY A 303 -22.81 9.09 -5.00
CA GLY A 303 -23.23 9.48 -6.35
C GLY A 303 -24.28 8.55 -6.95
N GLY A 304 -24.12 7.24 -6.79
CA GLY A 304 -25.11 6.24 -7.23
C GLY A 304 -26.44 6.33 -6.50
N TRP A 305 -26.39 6.47 -5.16
CA TRP A 305 -27.57 6.71 -4.33
C TRP A 305 -28.25 8.03 -4.70
N PHE A 306 -27.46 9.09 -4.84
CA PHE A 306 -27.90 10.42 -5.27
C PHE A 306 -28.30 10.47 -6.75
N ALA A 307 -28.11 9.44 -7.57
CA ALA A 307 -28.73 9.33 -8.90
C ALA A 307 -29.96 8.40 -8.91
N GLY A 308 -30.26 7.71 -7.81
CA GLY A 308 -31.33 6.73 -7.70
C GLY A 308 -32.73 7.30 -7.42
N VAL A 309 -33.76 6.48 -7.57
CA VAL A 309 -35.17 6.87 -7.31
C VAL A 309 -35.60 6.74 -5.85
N SER A 310 -34.66 6.61 -4.90
CA SER A 310 -34.99 6.43 -3.49
C SER A 310 -35.61 7.71 -2.90
N ARG A 311 -36.66 7.57 -2.08
CA ARG A 311 -37.36 8.69 -1.42
C ARG A 311 -36.42 9.71 -0.73
N PRO A 312 -35.43 9.28 0.07
CA PRO A 312 -34.50 10.24 0.70
C PRO A 312 -33.56 10.92 -0.31
N ALA A 313 -33.11 10.24 -1.37
CA ALA A 313 -32.27 10.87 -2.39
C ALA A 313 -33.04 11.93 -3.20
N THR A 314 -34.31 11.67 -3.51
CA THR A 314 -35.18 12.64 -4.18
C THR A 314 -35.47 13.85 -3.29
N SER A 315 -35.68 13.65 -1.99
CA SER A 315 -35.85 14.75 -1.02
C SER A 315 -34.59 15.62 -0.90
N MET A 316 -33.42 14.99 -0.82
CA MET A 316 -32.13 15.70 -0.79
C MET A 316 -31.92 16.53 -2.06
N ARG A 317 -32.21 15.96 -3.25
CA ARG A 317 -32.14 16.68 -4.54
C ARG A 317 -33.08 17.88 -4.60
N THR A 318 -34.31 17.75 -4.11
CA THR A 318 -35.27 18.87 -4.14
C THR A 318 -34.91 19.94 -3.12
N ALA A 319 -34.32 19.59 -1.97
CA ALA A 319 -33.80 20.56 -1.02
C ALA A 319 -32.58 21.32 -1.58
N VAL A 320 -31.60 20.59 -2.12
CA VAL A 320 -30.42 21.17 -2.77
C VAL A 320 -30.83 22.02 -3.97
N GLY A 321 -31.70 21.51 -4.85
CA GLY A 321 -32.21 22.25 -6.01
C GLY A 321 -32.94 23.53 -5.63
N ARG A 322 -33.69 23.56 -4.53
CA ARG A 322 -34.33 24.79 -4.01
C ARG A 322 -33.30 25.82 -3.55
N GLY A 323 -32.26 25.38 -2.84
CA GLY A 323 -31.18 26.28 -2.38
C GLY A 323 -30.29 26.79 -3.52
N LEU A 324 -29.96 25.94 -4.50
CA LEU A 324 -29.19 26.37 -5.67
C LEU A 324 -30.03 27.26 -6.59
N HIS A 325 -31.36 27.08 -6.65
CA HIS A 325 -32.26 27.95 -7.41
C HIS A 325 -32.35 29.36 -6.81
N SER A 326 -32.36 29.51 -5.48
CA SER A 326 -32.36 30.84 -4.85
C SER A 326 -31.08 31.60 -5.17
N ILE A 327 -29.93 30.92 -5.19
CA ILE A 327 -28.61 31.50 -5.51
C ILE A 327 -28.45 31.76 -7.03
N GLY A 328 -28.85 30.81 -7.88
CA GLY A 328 -28.71 30.88 -9.33
C GLY A 328 -29.75 31.75 -10.04
N SER A 329 -30.71 32.31 -9.31
CA SER A 329 -31.72 33.24 -9.84
C SER A 329 -31.10 34.50 -10.49
N GLY A 330 -29.89 34.90 -10.07
CA GLY A 330 -29.13 36.03 -10.63
C GLY A 330 -28.33 35.76 -11.91
N VAL A 331 -28.26 34.52 -12.42
CA VAL A 331 -27.43 34.17 -13.58
C VAL A 331 -28.16 34.44 -14.91
N PRO A 332 -27.62 35.20 -15.88
CA PRO A 332 -28.29 35.47 -17.16
C PRO A 332 -28.65 34.22 -17.96
N ALA A 333 -29.83 34.20 -18.60
CA ALA A 333 -30.35 33.04 -19.32
C ALA A 333 -29.49 32.59 -20.51
N GLY A 334 -28.77 33.52 -21.16
CA GLY A 334 -27.85 33.22 -22.26
C GLY A 334 -26.66 32.35 -21.84
N VAL A 335 -26.12 32.59 -20.64
CA VAL A 335 -25.02 31.79 -20.07
C VAL A 335 -25.50 30.38 -19.73
N ARG A 336 -26.69 30.24 -19.13
CA ARG A 336 -27.28 28.92 -18.82
C ARG A 336 -27.48 28.06 -20.06
N ARG A 337 -27.94 28.65 -21.17
CA ARG A 337 -28.22 27.91 -22.41
C ARG A 337 -26.96 27.36 -23.08
N SER A 338 -25.86 28.12 -23.09
CA SER A 338 -24.59 27.67 -23.66
C SER A 338 -23.92 26.56 -22.84
N PHE A 339 -24.04 26.56 -21.51
CA PHE A 339 -23.43 25.54 -20.67
C PHE A 339 -24.23 24.23 -20.60
N ARG A 340 -25.54 24.26 -20.87
CA ARG A 340 -26.42 23.08 -20.82
C ARG A 340 -26.02 21.98 -21.81
N SER A 341 -25.55 22.35 -22.99
CA SER A 341 -25.11 21.38 -24.01
C SER A 341 -23.83 20.63 -23.65
N TYR A 342 -22.95 21.23 -22.83
CA TYR A 342 -21.68 20.62 -22.41
C TYR A 342 -21.74 20.00 -21.01
N ALA A 343 -22.81 20.25 -20.25
CA ALA A 343 -23.03 19.74 -18.90
C ALA A 343 -22.77 18.23 -18.70
N PRO A 344 -23.33 17.31 -19.52
CA PRO A 344 -23.05 15.89 -19.36
C PRO A 344 -21.59 15.54 -19.61
N VAL A 345 -20.95 16.19 -20.59
CA VAL A 345 -19.52 15.99 -20.91
C VAL A 345 -18.64 16.49 -19.77
N LEU A 346 -18.92 17.68 -19.21
CA LEU A 346 -18.14 18.27 -18.12
C LEU A 346 -18.26 17.47 -16.83
N ARG A 347 -19.44 16.92 -16.50
CA ARG A 347 -19.62 16.00 -15.36
C ARG A 347 -18.76 14.75 -15.51
N TRP A 348 -18.71 14.16 -16.72
CA TRP A 348 -17.85 13.02 -17.01
C TRP A 348 -16.36 13.38 -16.95
N ILE A 349 -15.96 14.54 -17.47
CA ILE A 349 -14.57 15.00 -17.37
C ILE A 349 -14.15 15.17 -15.91
N ILE A 350 -14.98 15.79 -15.07
CA ILE A 350 -14.68 15.99 -13.64
C ILE A 350 -14.54 14.63 -12.91
N ALA A 351 -15.45 13.68 -13.19
CA ALA A 351 -15.38 12.34 -12.61
C ALA A 351 -14.15 11.55 -13.10
N ILE A 352 -13.83 11.63 -14.40
CA ILE A 352 -12.65 10.98 -14.99
C ILE A 352 -11.37 11.59 -14.42
N VAL A 353 -11.29 12.92 -14.29
CA VAL A 353 -10.15 13.62 -13.70
C VAL A 353 -9.97 13.23 -12.24
N MET A 354 -11.06 13.14 -11.45
CA MET A 354 -10.97 12.65 -10.06
C MET A 354 -10.41 11.23 -9.97
N VAL A 355 -10.93 10.31 -10.79
CA VAL A 355 -10.45 8.92 -10.85
C VAL A 355 -9.00 8.86 -11.31
N LEU A 356 -8.63 9.65 -12.33
CA LEU A 356 -7.28 9.70 -12.87
C LEU A 356 -6.28 10.23 -11.83
N VAL A 357 -6.61 11.34 -11.16
CA VAL A 357 -5.75 11.95 -10.13
C VAL A 357 -5.55 11.02 -8.94
N LEU A 358 -6.59 10.31 -8.49
CA LEU A 358 -6.46 9.29 -7.44
C LEU A 358 -5.65 8.07 -7.90
N SER A 359 -5.77 7.68 -9.18
CA SER A 359 -5.05 6.52 -9.73
C SER A 359 -3.56 6.78 -9.99
N LEU A 360 -3.15 8.04 -10.19
CA LEU A 360 -1.78 8.40 -10.53
C LEU A 360 -0.82 8.39 -9.34
N GLY A 361 -1.28 8.07 -8.12
CA GLY A 361 -0.43 7.87 -6.93
C GLY A 361 0.28 9.13 -6.38
N ALA A 362 0.39 10.20 -7.16
CA ALA A 362 1.10 11.44 -6.81
C ALA A 362 0.42 12.28 -5.70
N PHE A 363 -0.78 11.89 -5.26
CA PHE A 363 -1.61 12.63 -4.30
C PHE A 363 -2.08 11.76 -3.11
N MET A 364 -1.33 10.70 -2.77
CA MET A 364 -1.68 9.70 -1.75
C MET A 364 -1.60 10.19 -0.29
N SER A 365 -1.45 11.50 -0.03
CA SER A 365 -1.51 12.01 1.33
C SER A 365 -2.98 12.27 1.74
N MET A 366 -3.32 11.88 2.98
CA MET A 366 -4.68 11.93 3.54
C MET A 366 -5.36 13.29 3.31
N ASP A 367 -4.61 14.36 3.53
CA ASP A 367 -5.01 15.76 3.31
C ASP A 367 -5.39 16.02 1.84
N ARG A 368 -4.58 15.56 0.89
CA ARG A 368 -4.80 15.81 -0.54
C ARG A 368 -6.02 15.05 -1.06
N VAL A 369 -6.25 13.82 -0.61
CA VAL A 369 -7.44 13.05 -0.98
C VAL A 369 -8.72 13.74 -0.50
N ILE A 370 -8.72 14.25 0.74
CA ILE A 370 -9.84 15.01 1.30
C ILE A 370 -10.05 16.30 0.49
N TRP A 371 -9.01 17.09 0.29
CA TRP A 371 -9.08 18.35 -0.47
C TRP A 371 -9.52 18.14 -1.92
N LEU A 372 -9.04 17.09 -2.59
CA LEU A 372 -9.42 16.75 -3.95
C LEU A 372 -10.90 16.32 -4.03
N SER A 373 -11.37 15.57 -3.04
CA SER A 373 -12.77 15.15 -2.95
C SER A 373 -13.69 16.36 -2.72
N LEU A 374 -13.31 17.27 -1.82
CA LEU A 374 -14.00 18.53 -1.58
C LEU A 374 -13.99 19.43 -2.82
N LEU A 375 -12.85 19.54 -3.50
CA LEU A 375 -12.71 20.31 -4.74
C LEU A 375 -13.64 19.75 -5.82
N THR A 376 -13.65 18.43 -6.01
CA THR A 376 -14.53 17.76 -6.97
C THR A 376 -16.01 18.01 -6.65
N ALA A 377 -16.40 17.88 -5.39
CA ALA A 377 -17.76 18.17 -4.93
C ALA A 377 -18.13 19.65 -5.14
N GLY A 378 -17.20 20.57 -4.86
CA GLY A 378 -17.36 22.00 -5.13
C GLY A 378 -17.53 22.30 -6.62
N LEU A 379 -16.72 21.69 -7.48
CA LEU A 379 -16.75 21.90 -8.93
C LEU A 379 -18.06 21.36 -9.55
N LEU A 380 -18.55 20.22 -9.06
CA LEU A 380 -19.86 19.70 -9.42
C LEU A 380 -21.00 20.59 -8.93
N THR A 381 -20.90 21.14 -7.72
CA THR A 381 -21.90 22.05 -7.15
C THR A 381 -21.96 23.37 -7.95
N LEU A 382 -20.81 23.95 -8.29
CA LEU A 382 -20.71 25.14 -9.14
C LEU A 382 -21.28 24.90 -10.54
N LEU A 383 -21.02 23.73 -11.13
CA LEU A 383 -21.59 23.33 -12.40
C LEU A 383 -23.12 23.26 -12.32
N GLU A 384 -23.68 22.72 -11.23
CA GLU A 384 -25.13 22.64 -11.02
C GLU A 384 -25.79 24.02 -10.88
N ILE A 385 -25.11 24.98 -10.22
CA ILE A 385 -25.55 26.38 -10.11
C ILE A 385 -25.60 27.06 -11.49
N LEU A 386 -24.59 26.79 -12.33
CA LEU A 386 -24.47 27.38 -13.67
C LEU A 386 -25.52 26.86 -14.67
N ILE A 387 -26.03 25.64 -14.49
CA ILE A 387 -26.98 25.02 -15.41
C ILE A 387 -28.43 25.38 -15.02
N GLY A 388 -28.73 25.49 -13.73
CA GLY A 388 -30.11 25.63 -13.22
C GLY A 388 -30.93 24.33 -13.42
N PRO A 389 -32.05 24.15 -12.69
CA PRO A 389 -32.78 22.89 -12.73
C PRO A 389 -33.36 22.60 -14.13
N ASP A 390 -33.37 21.32 -14.50
CA ASP A 390 -34.19 20.83 -15.60
C ASP A 390 -35.67 21.04 -15.24
N ARG A 391 -36.26 22.07 -15.86
CA ARG A 391 -37.71 22.17 -15.96
C ARG A 391 -38.15 20.95 -16.76
N ILE A 392 -38.70 19.96 -16.07
CA ILE A 392 -39.52 18.94 -16.70
C ILE A 392 -40.64 19.75 -17.35
N ASP A 393 -40.58 19.88 -18.67
CA ASP A 393 -41.65 20.54 -19.42
C ASP A 393 -42.91 19.71 -19.22
N SER A 394 -43.74 20.16 -18.28
CA SER A 394 -45.16 19.88 -18.29
C SER A 394 -45.67 20.32 -19.67
N VAL A 395 -45.98 19.34 -20.51
CA VAL A 395 -46.74 19.54 -21.75
C VAL A 395 -48.04 20.22 -21.36
N ASN A 396 -48.05 21.55 -21.41
CA ASN A 396 -49.26 22.34 -21.53
C ASN A 396 -49.61 22.29 -23.01
N GLU A 397 -50.66 21.55 -23.34
CA GLU A 397 -51.41 21.78 -24.56
C GLU A 397 -52.63 22.63 -24.18
N PRO A 398 -52.73 23.89 -24.62
CA PRO A 398 -54.00 24.60 -24.62
C PRO A 398 -54.40 24.89 -26.07
N ALA A 399 -55.53 24.35 -26.51
CA ALA A 399 -56.36 24.96 -27.54
C ALA A 399 -57.77 24.35 -27.52
N GLU A 400 -58.68 25.08 -26.90
CA GLU A 400 -60.12 24.99 -27.10
C GLU A 400 -60.49 25.42 -28.54
N LEU A 401 -61.56 24.81 -29.07
CA LEU A 401 -62.49 25.30 -30.10
C LEU A 401 -62.12 25.23 -31.60
N ALA A 402 -62.81 24.32 -32.31
CA ALA A 402 -63.49 24.64 -33.56
C ALA A 402 -64.77 23.80 -33.69
N ALA A 403 -65.91 24.48 -33.81
CA ALA A 403 -67.23 23.91 -34.03
C ALA A 403 -67.60 23.86 -35.53
N ALA A 404 -68.36 22.82 -35.90
CA ALA A 404 -69.38 22.69 -36.97
C ALA A 404 -68.96 22.84 -38.46
N PRO A 405 -69.79 22.47 -39.47
CA PRO A 405 -71.10 21.78 -39.52
C PRO A 405 -71.00 20.42 -40.28
N SER A 406 -71.99 19.56 -40.52
CA SER A 406 -73.45 19.63 -40.74
C SER A 406 -74.12 18.31 -40.38
#